data_AF-A0A7C3ETC1-F1
#
_entry.id   AF-A0A7C3ETC1-F1
#
_cell.length_a   1.000
_cell.length_b   1.000
_cell.length_c   1.000
_cell.angle_alpha   90.00
_cell.angle_beta   90.00
_cell.angle_gamma   90.00
#
_symmetry.space_group_name_H-M   'P 1'
#
loop_
_entity.id
_entity.type
_entity.pdbx_description
1 polymer ?
#
loop_
_entity_poly.entity_id
_entity_poly.type
_entity_poly.pdbx_seq_one_letter_code
_entity_poly.pdbx_strand_id
1 'polypeptide(L)' 'MLGIGTTEILLIIILAILLFGAKKLPELAKGFGRGIKEFKKEVKEINQINN' A
#
# COMPACT_ATOMS: atom_id res chain seq x y z
N MET A 1 21.55 16.63 -10.78
CA MET A 1 21.18 15.61 -9.76
C MET A 1 19.74 15.22 -10.03
N LEU A 2 19.46 13.95 -10.34
CA LEU A 2 18.11 13.43 -10.59
C LEU A 2 17.40 13.22 -9.25
N GLY A 3 17.01 14.32 -8.60
CA GLY A 3 16.06 14.25 -7.50
C GLY A 3 14.68 14.08 -8.09
N ILE A 4 13.99 12.99 -7.76
CA ILE A 4 12.58 12.86 -8.12
C ILE A 4 11.85 13.95 -7.33
N GLY A 5 11.46 15.01 -8.02
CA GLY A 5 10.74 16.13 -7.46
C GLY A 5 9.28 15.76 -7.21
N THR A 6 8.60 16.64 -6.49
CA THR A 6 7.15 16.55 -6.25
C THR A 6 6.36 16.46 -7.56
N THR A 7 6.84 17.11 -8.62
CA THR A 7 6.22 17.11 -9.94
C THR A 7 6.30 15.74 -10.62
N GLU A 8 7.46 15.07 -10.60
CA GLU A 8 7.64 13.75 -11.19
C GLU A 8 6.79 12.69 -10.46
N ILE A 9 6.72 12.76 -9.13
CA ILE A 9 5.85 11.87 -8.33
C ILE A 9 4.39 12.07 -8.72
N LEU A 10 3.95 13.32 -8.88
CA LEU A 10 2.58 13.62 -9.28
C LEU A 10 2.25 13.06 -10.68
N LEU A 11 3.16 13.20 -11.64
CA LEU A 11 3.03 12.62 -12.98
C LEU A 11 2.92 11.09 -12.94
N ILE A 12 3.74 10.41 -12.14
CA ILE A 12 3.68 8.95 -11.97
C ILE A 12 2.34 8.53 -11.37
N ILE A 13 1.84 9.25 -10.36
CA ILE A 13 0.55 8.95 -9.74
C ILE A 13 -0.59 9.16 -10.74
N ILE A 14 -0.56 10.23 -11.54
CA ILE A 14 -1.56 10.46 -12.59
C ILE A 14 -1.53 9.32 -13.60
N LEU A 15 -0.34 8.89 -14.04
CA LEU A 15 -0.20 7.78 -14.99
C LEU A 15 -0.72 6.47 -14.41
N ALA A 16 -0.40 6.18 -13.15
CA ALA A 16 -0.91 5.01 -12.43
C ALA A 16 -2.44 5.06 -12.32
N ILE A 17 -3.02 6.21 -12.04
CA ILE A 17 -4.47 6.42 -11.99
C ILE A 17 -5.11 6.22 -13.38
N LEU A 18 -4.46 6.61 -14.47
CA LEU A 18 -4.97 6.37 -15.82
C LEU A 18 -4.95 4.88 -16.19
N LEU A 19 -3.88 4.17 -15.83
CA LEU A 19 -3.73 2.73 -16.14
C LEU A 19 -4.67 1.86 -15.30
N PHE A 20 -4.72 2.11 -13.99
CA PHE A 20 -5.47 1.27 -13.05
C PHE A 20 -6.86 1.84 -12.74
N GLY A 21 -7.09 3.13 -12.94
CA GLY A 21 -8.32 3.82 -12.54
C GLY A 21 -8.25 4.32 -11.10
N ALA A 22 -8.74 5.54 -10.88
CA ALA A 22 -8.74 6.21 -9.56
C ALA A 22 -9.45 5.40 -8.46
N LYS A 23 -10.42 4.55 -8.84
CA LYS A 23 -11.17 3.68 -7.90
C LYS A 23 -10.42 2.40 -7.53
N LYS A 24 -9.57 1.86 -8.42
CA LYS A 24 -8.86 0.60 -8.15
C LYS A 24 -7.70 0.79 -7.18
N LEU A 25 -6.98 1.91 -7.24
CA LEU A 25 -5.88 2.22 -6.31
C LEU A 25 -6.31 2.11 -4.82
N PRO A 26 -7.38 2.79 -4.36
CA PRO A 26 -7.84 2.69 -2.97
C PRO A 26 -8.47 1.32 -2.65
N GLU A 27 -9.05 0.64 -3.62
CA GLU A 27 -9.60 -0.71 -3.44
C GLU A 27 -8.48 -1.74 -3.19
N LEU A 28 -7.40 -1.69 -3.99
CA LEU A 28 -6.20 -2.49 -3.81
C LEU A 28 -5.53 -2.18 -2.46
N ALA A 29 -5.38 -0.90 -2.11
CA ALA A 29 -4.82 -0.48 -0.83
C ALA A 29 -5.65 -1.00 0.37
N LYS A 30 -6.98 -0.96 0.27
CA LYS A 30 -7.88 -1.51 1.31
C LYS A 30 -7.79 -3.03 1.41
N GLY A 31 -7.64 -3.74 0.30
CA GLY A 31 -7.41 -5.20 0.29
C GLY A 31 -6.09 -5.56 0.95
N PHE A 32 -5.01 -4.92 0.49
CA PHE A 32 -3.65 -5.12 1.00
C PHE A 32 -3.51 -4.75 2.48
N GLY A 33 -4.10 -3.62 2.90
CA GLY A 33 -4.07 -3.17 4.29
C GLY A 33 -4.80 -4.13 5.24
N ARG A 34 -5.91 -4.74 4.80
CA ARG A 34 -6.59 -5.80 5.55
C ARG A 34 -5.71 -7.04 5.67
N GLY A 35 -5.09 -7.49 4.58
CA GLY A 35 -4.16 -8.62 4.59
C GLY A 35 -2.98 -8.42 5.55
N ILE A 36 -2.31 -7.26 5.49
CA ILE A 36 -1.22 -6.92 6.43
C ILE A 36 -1.72 -6.88 7.88
N LYS A 37 -2.91 -6.33 8.12
CA LYS A 37 -3.47 -6.23 9.47
C LYS A 37 -3.71 -7.61 10.08
N GLU A 38 -4.33 -8.53 9.34
CA GLU A 38 -4.57 -9.89 9.82
C GLU A 38 -3.24 -10.65 9.98
N PHE A 39 -2.32 -10.53 9.02
CA PHE A 39 -0.98 -11.11 9.13
C PHE A 39 -0.24 -10.65 10.39
N LYS A 40 -0.25 -9.34 10.67
CA LYS A 40 0.38 -8.78 11.88
C LYS A 40 -0.31 -9.26 13.16
N LYS A 41 -1.63 -9.47 13.13
CA LYS A 41 -2.40 -9.97 14.26
C LYS A 41 -2.01 -11.42 14.58
N GLU A 42 -1.99 -12.30 13.58
CA GLU A 42 -1.58 -13.69 13.74
C GLU A 42 -0.12 -13.80 14.23
N VAL A 43 0.80 -13.03 13.64
CA VAL A 43 2.20 -12.99 14.08
C VAL A 43 2.31 -12.53 15.54
N LYS A 44 1.48 -11.58 15.98
CA LYS A 44 1.47 -11.12 17.37
C LYS A 44 0.92 -12.19 18.32
N GLU A 45 -0.16 -12.88 17.94
CA GLU A 45 -0.74 -13.97 18.73
C GLU A 45 0.27 -15.11 18.93
N ILE A 46 0.98 -15.52 17.87
CA ILE A 46 2.04 -16.53 17.96
C ILE A 46 3.15 -16.11 18.94
N ASN A 47 3.57 -14.84 18.91
CA ASN A 47 4.59 -14.34 19.83
C ASN A 47 4.10 -14.24 21.29
N GLN A 48 2.81 -14.02 21.52
CA GLN A 48 2.21 -13.97 22.86
C GLN A 48 1.96 -15.36 23.47
N ILE A 49 1.80 -16.40 22.66
CA ILE A 49 1.67 -17.79 23.13
C ILE A 49 3.01 -18.35 23.64
N ASN A 50 4.13 -17.85 23.11
CA ASN A 50 5.48 -18.36 23.38
C ASN A 50 6.20 -17.68 24.56
N ASN A 51 5.49 -16.92 25.39
CA ASN A 51 6.05 -16.16 26.52
C ASN A 51 5.11 -16.22 27.73
#